data_AF-A0A3D3G4M4-F1
#
_entry.id   AF-A0A3D3G4M4-F1
#
_cell.length_a   1.000
_cell.length_b   1.000
_cell.length_c   1.000
_cell.angle_alpha   90.00
_cell.angle_beta   90.00
_cell.angle_gamma   90.00
#
_symmetry.space_group_name_H-M   'P 1'
#
loop_
_entity.id
_entity.type
_entity.pdbx_description
1 polymer ?
#
loop_
_entity_poly.entity_id
_entity_poly.type
_entity_poly.pdbx_seq_one_letter_code
_entity_poly.pdbx_strand_id
1 'polypeptide(L)' 'MQKILLISGWGLGCQPLAGLKTALENLHFQVELIDIFDSSNPAVLEGVLQKAVKADILMGWSLGGQLATILAQKIFEQTG' A
#
# COMPACT_ATOMS: atom_id res chain seq x y z
N MET A 1 3.76 16.06 -6.51
CA MET A 1 2.49 15.32 -6.45
C MET A 1 2.68 14.24 -5.40
N GLN A 2 1.81 14.12 -4.39
CA GLN A 2 1.99 13.10 -3.36
C GLN A 2 1.62 11.72 -3.88
N LYS A 3 2.43 10.71 -3.54
CA LYS A 3 2.25 9.32 -3.95
C LYS A 3 1.61 8.50 -2.82
N ILE A 4 0.52 7.82 -3.15
CA ILE A 4 -0.19 6.89 -2.27
C ILE A 4 0.12 5.46 -2.74
N LEU A 5 0.56 4.60 -1.83
CA LEU A 5 0.49 3.14 -1.98
C LEU A 5 -0.80 2.67 -1.31
N LEU A 6 -1.76 2.20 -2.10
CA LEU A 6 -3.07 1.73 -1.65
C LEU A 6 -3.11 0.20 -1.72
N ILE A 7 -3.45 -0.45 -0.60
CA ILE A 7 -3.47 -1.92 -0.47
C ILE A 7 -4.92 -2.41 -0.32
N SER A 8 -5.31 -3.37 -1.16
CA SER A 8 -6.65 -3.99 -1.12
C SER A 8 -6.94 -4.75 0.19
N GLY A 9 -8.19 -5.18 0.35
CA GLY A 9 -8.59 -6.13 1.39
C GLY A 9 -8.63 -7.56 0.88
N TRP A 10 -8.84 -8.52 1.78
CA TRP A 10 -8.85 -9.94 1.44
C TRP A 10 -9.99 -10.35 0.49
N GLY A 11 -9.66 -11.16 -0.51
CA GLY A 11 -10.61 -11.99 -1.26
C GLY A 11 -11.22 -11.39 -2.53
N LEU A 12 -11.13 -10.08 -2.75
CA LEU A 12 -11.75 -9.41 -3.92
C LEU A 12 -10.74 -8.72 -4.84
N GLY A 13 -9.45 -8.86 -4.56
CA GLY A 13 -8.40 -8.16 -5.29
C GLY A 13 -8.53 -6.64 -5.20
N CYS A 14 -8.01 -5.95 -6.20
CA CYS A 14 -8.03 -4.48 -6.26
C CYS A 14 -9.38 -3.87 -6.66
N GLN A 15 -10.33 -4.66 -7.18
CA GLN A 15 -11.58 -4.16 -7.77
C GLN A 15 -12.39 -3.25 -6.83
N PRO A 16 -12.61 -3.60 -5.54
CA PRO A 16 -13.38 -2.75 -4.63
C PRO A 16 -12.79 -1.36 -4.41
N LEU A 17 -11.47 -1.20 -4.61
CA LEU A 17 -10.77 0.07 -4.41
C LEU A 17 -10.55 0.86 -5.71
N ALA A 18 -11.01 0.34 -6.87
CA ALA A 18 -10.85 1.02 -8.15
C ALA A 18 -11.52 2.41 -8.16
N GLY A 19 -12.72 2.53 -7.59
CA GLY A 19 -13.43 3.81 -7.48
C GLY A 19 -12.68 4.81 -6.58
N LEU A 20 -12.13 4.35 -5.46
CA LEU A 20 -11.33 5.18 -4.56
C LEU A 20 -10.03 5.65 -5.24
N LYS A 21 -9.35 4.76 -5.95
CA LYS A 21 -8.15 5.10 -6.74
C LYS A 21 -8.45 6.26 -7.70
N THR A 22 -9.49 6.14 -8.51
CA THR A 22 -9.87 7.19 -9.47
C THR A 22 -10.22 8.51 -8.79
N ALA A 23 -10.94 8.47 -7.67
CA ALA A 23 -11.28 9.66 -6.91
C ALA A 23 -10.03 10.38 -6.36
N LEU A 24 -9.06 9.63 -5.84
CA LEU A 24 -7.79 10.17 -5.35
C LEU A 24 -6.92 10.74 -6.49
N GLU A 25 -6.88 10.07 -7.64
CA GLU A 25 -6.16 10.58 -8.82
C GLU A 25 -6.77 11.89 -9.33
N ASN A 26 -8.10 12.03 -9.29
CA ASN A 26 -8.78 13.29 -9.61
C ASN A 26 -8.49 14.41 -8.61
N LEU A 27 -8.09 14.08 -7.39
CA LEU A 27 -7.60 15.03 -6.39
C LEU A 27 -6.10 15.32 -6.52
N HIS A 28 -5.48 14.94 -7.64
CA HIS A 28 -4.06 15.16 -7.94
C HIS A 28 -3.11 14.35 -7.05
N PHE A 29 -3.51 13.16 -6.60
CA PHE A 29 -2.58 12.18 -6.02
C PHE A 29 -2.09 11.19 -7.10
N GLN A 30 -0.87 10.68 -6.94
CA GLN A 30 -0.42 9.51 -7.70
C GLN A 30 -0.74 8.25 -6.90
N VAL A 31 -1.58 7.35 -7.43
CA VAL A 31 -2.02 6.18 -6.66
C VAL A 31 -1.50 4.88 -7.28
N GLU A 32 -0.68 4.15 -6.54
CA GLU A 32 -0.30 2.78 -6.84
C GLU A 32 -1.18 1.83 -6.02
N LEU A 33 -2.14 1.18 -6.67
CA LEU A 33 -3.04 0.21 -6.04
C LEU A 33 -2.47 -1.21 -6.23
N ILE A 34 -2.24 -1.90 -5.12
CA ILE A 34 -1.76 -3.29 -5.09
C ILE A 34 -2.72 -4.20 -4.35
N ASP A 35 -2.65 -5.49 -4.67
CA ASP A 35 -3.37 -6.51 -3.92
C ASP A 35 -2.68 -6.79 -2.57
N ILE A 36 -3.38 -7.47 -1.66
CA ILE A 36 -2.76 -8.02 -0.46
C ILE A 36 -1.60 -8.95 -0.82
N PHE A 37 -0.62 -9.04 0.08
CA PHE A 37 0.56 -9.86 -0.11
C PHE A 37 0.89 -10.62 1.17
N ASP A 38 1.62 -11.72 1.03
CA ASP A 38 2.11 -12.48 2.17
C ASP A 38 3.28 -11.77 2.83
N SER A 39 3.00 -11.07 3.93
CA SER A 39 4.02 -10.37 4.72
C SER A 39 4.94 -11.31 5.51
N SER A 40 4.60 -12.60 5.64
CA SER A 40 5.46 -13.60 6.27
C SER A 40 6.55 -14.11 5.34
N ASN A 41 6.38 -13.93 4.02
CA ASN A 41 7.40 -14.26 3.03
C ASN A 41 8.38 -13.08 2.85
N PRO A 42 9.66 -13.22 3.25
CA PRO A 42 10.61 -12.10 3.24
C PRO A 42 10.86 -11.53 1.84
N ALA A 43 10.88 -12.37 0.80
CA ALA A 43 11.14 -11.92 -0.56
C ALA A 43 9.97 -11.08 -1.11
N VAL A 44 8.73 -11.47 -0.77
CA VAL A 44 7.53 -10.72 -1.14
C VAL A 44 7.46 -9.41 -0.36
N LEU A 45 7.72 -9.47 0.96
CA LEU A 45 7.73 -8.28 1.81
C LEU A 45 8.75 -7.25 1.32
N GLU A 46 9.97 -7.66 1.02
CA GLU A 46 11.02 -6.77 0.52
C GLU A 46 10.61 -6.11 -0.81
N GLY A 47 10.04 -6.89 -1.74
CA GLY A 47 9.55 -6.37 -3.02
C GLY A 47 8.49 -5.28 -2.86
N VAL A 48 7.58 -5.42 -1.90
CA VAL A 48 6.55 -4.40 -1.61
C VAL A 48 7.13 -3.23 -0.81
N LEU A 49 8.09 -3.47 0.08
CA LEU A 49 8.78 -2.43 0.84
C LEU A 49 9.47 -1.43 -0.10
N GLN A 50 10.09 -1.90 -1.17
CA GLN A 50 10.70 -1.04 -2.20
C GLN A 50 9.70 -0.12 -2.93
N LYS A 51 8.41 -0.45 -2.92
CA LYS A 51 7.34 0.44 -3.38
C LYS A 51 6.91 1.41 -2.28
N ALA A 52 6.79 0.91 -1.06
CA ALA A 52 6.35 1.65 0.11
C ALA A 52 7.31 2.80 0.47
N VAL A 53 8.63 2.58 0.42
CA VAL A 53 9.65 3.62 0.68
C VAL A 53 9.59 4.79 -0.31
N LYS A 54 8.95 4.61 -1.47
CA LYS A 54 8.78 5.66 -2.49
C LYS A 54 7.43 6.38 -2.39
N ALA A 55 6.55 5.95 -1.48
CA ALA A 55 5.25 6.56 -1.27
C ALA A 55 5.31 7.58 -0.13
N ASP A 56 4.60 8.69 -0.28
CA ASP A 56 4.42 9.67 0.79
C ASP A 56 3.34 9.20 1.78
N ILE A 57 2.39 8.39 1.30
CA ILE A 57 1.23 7.93 2.06
C ILE A 57 1.06 6.43 1.86
N LEU A 58 0.94 5.70 2.98
CA LEU A 58 0.53 4.30 3.00
C LEU A 58 -0.94 4.20 3.40
N MET A 59 -1.75 3.53 2.59
CA MET A 59 -3.18 3.38 2.82
C MET A 59 -3.60 1.93 2.57
N GLY A 60 -4.56 1.43 3.32
CA GLY A 60 -5.11 0.11 3.05
C GLY A 60 -6.47 -0.12 3.67
N TRP A 61 -7.22 -1.03 3.07
CA TRP A 61 -8.56 -1.41 3.53
C TRP A 61 -8.54 -2.76 4.23
N SER A 62 -9.14 -2.83 5.43
CA SER A 62 -9.22 -4.06 6.23
C SER A 62 -7.82 -4.68 6.45
N LEU A 63 -7.57 -5.92 6.00
CA LEU A 63 -6.24 -6.53 6.03
C LEU A 63 -5.17 -5.68 5.34
N GLY A 64 -5.50 -5.00 4.25
CA GLY A 64 -4.58 -4.08 3.59
C GLY A 64 -4.11 -2.95 4.50
N GLY A 65 -4.96 -2.50 5.44
CA GLY A 65 -4.59 -1.50 6.44
C GLY A 65 -3.57 -2.05 7.44
N GLN A 66 -3.70 -3.31 7.86
CA GLN A 66 -2.70 -3.97 8.72
C GLN A 66 -1.37 -4.13 7.98
N LEU A 67 -1.40 -4.52 6.69
CA LEU A 67 -0.21 -4.60 5.84
C LEU A 67 0.46 -3.23 5.66
N ALA A 68 -0.32 -2.16 5.49
CA ALA A 68 0.20 -0.79 5.43
C ALA A 68 0.93 -0.41 6.73
N THR A 69 0.39 -0.77 7.90
CA THR A 69 1.06 -0.54 9.20
C THR A 69 2.35 -1.35 9.33
N ILE A 70 2.37 -2.61 8.88
CA ILE A 70 3.60 -3.43 8.86
C ILE A 70 4.69 -2.78 8.00
N LEU A 71 4.32 -2.27 6.82
CA LEU A 71 5.26 -1.56 5.95
C LEU A 71 5.76 -0.26 6.62
N ALA A 72 4.86 0.51 7.23
CA ALA A 72 5.25 1.73 7.97
C ALA A 72 6.26 1.42 9.09
N GLN A 73 6.02 0.35 9.85
CA GLN A 73 6.93 -0.12 10.89
C GLN A 73 8.30 -0.52 10.31
N LYS A 74 8.32 -1.22 9.16
CA LYS A 74 9.56 -1.62 8.49
C LYS A 74 10.36 -0.43 7.96
N ILE A 75 9.67 0.58 7.43
CA ILE A 75 10.31 1.83 7.02
C ILE A 75 10.90 2.54 8.23
N PHE A 76 10.13 2.66 9.32
CA PHE A 76 10.60 3.26 10.57
C PHE A 76 11.88 2.58 11.08
N GLU A 77 11.90 1.24 11.16
CA GLU A 77 13.10 0.46 11.56
C GLU A 77 14.34 0.72 10.69
N GLN A 78 14.17 1.11 9.42
CA GLN A 78 15.26 1.46 8.51
C GLN A 78 15.72 2.91 8.62
N THR A 79 14.83 3.81 9.06
CA THR A 79 15.06 5.26 9.04
C THR A 79 15.28 5.90 10.42
N GLY A 80 14.94 5.21 11.52
CA GLY A 80 15.17 5.67 12.89
C GLY A 80 14.12 5.18 13.87
#